data_AF-A0A9X1IIX1-F1
#
_entry.id   AF-A0A9X1IIX1-F1
#
_cell.length_a   1.000
_cell.length_b   1.000
_cell.length_c   1.000
_cell.angle_alpha   90.00
_cell.angle_beta   90.00
_cell.angle_gamma   90.00
#
_symmetry.space_group_name_H-M   'P 1'
#
loop_
_entity.id
_entity.type
_entity.pdbx_description
1 polymer ?
#
loop_
_entity_poly.entity_id
_entity_poly.type
_entity_poly.pdbx_seq_one_letter_code
_entity_poly.pdbx_strand_id
1 'polypeptide(L)'
;MSFKLMFHAALAGLALAASVGLGHAQHQGAGAGGPPDWQRTVASTLGKPGTQQDGGVYRVALPRTDLKVTVDGVEIRPGLALGSWLAFHPHGQELMVMGDLVLLQREIAPVMRRLTEGGIEVTALHNHLLRAEPTTMYLHVAGQGDPARLATALRAALQETATPLQGAAASAGDDRIEGLDTATIARALGREGRASGGVYQVNVPRAERITERGMEVPTAMGMPTVINFQAAGGGRAATTGDFVLTANEVVPVQRALVEHGIEVTALHNHMLHEEPRLFFMHFWGVDDAEKLARGLRAALERTNSAQASR
;
A
#
# COMPACT_ATOMS: atom_id res chain seq x y z
N MET A 1 24.21 67.04 -50.40
CA MET A 1 24.57 65.83 -49.63
C MET A 1 24.39 64.62 -50.54
N SER A 2 25.51 64.16 -51.13
CA SER A 2 25.60 63.07 -52.12
C SER A 2 25.24 61.71 -51.49
N PHE A 3 24.45 60.80 -52.07
CA PHE A 3 24.46 60.05 -53.34
C PHE A 3 25.37 58.78 -53.36
N LYS A 4 24.72 57.64 -53.70
CA LYS A 4 25.20 56.33 -54.22
C LYS A 4 25.91 55.37 -53.24
N LEU A 5 25.58 54.07 -53.13
CA LEU A 5 25.27 52.95 -54.07
C LEU A 5 26.50 52.05 -54.32
N MET A 6 26.25 50.74 -54.20
CA MET A 6 26.80 49.62 -55.00
C MET A 6 28.13 48.90 -54.62
N PHE A 7 27.94 47.61 -54.30
CA PHE A 7 28.50 46.39 -54.90
C PHE A 7 29.95 45.92 -54.67
N HIS A 8 30.02 44.68 -54.14
CA HIS A 8 30.82 43.51 -54.52
C HIS A 8 32.32 43.66 -54.90
N ALA A 9 33.17 42.94 -54.15
CA ALA A 9 34.20 42.09 -54.75
C ALA A 9 34.71 41.05 -53.73
N ALA A 10 34.72 39.79 -54.15
CA ALA A 10 35.30 38.65 -53.47
C ALA A 10 36.83 38.65 -53.61
N LEU A 11 37.55 38.09 -52.63
CA LEU A 11 38.79 37.36 -52.91
C LEU A 11 39.03 36.27 -51.85
N ALA A 12 39.21 35.05 -52.37
CA ALA A 12 39.55 33.84 -51.65
C ALA A 12 41.03 33.86 -51.20
N GLY A 13 41.35 33.16 -50.11
CA GLY A 13 42.74 32.95 -49.74
C GLY A 13 42.98 32.14 -48.46
N LEU A 14 43.19 30.84 -48.67
CA LEU A 14 44.01 29.90 -47.89
C LEU A 14 43.53 29.36 -46.53
N ALA A 15 43.58 28.03 -46.49
CA ALA A 15 43.17 27.14 -45.42
C ALA A 15 44.14 27.10 -44.23
N LEU A 16 43.58 26.91 -43.03
CA LEU A 16 44.21 26.13 -41.98
C LEU A 16 43.12 25.36 -41.22
N ALA A 17 43.13 24.04 -41.39
CA ALA A 17 42.27 23.13 -40.65
C ALA A 17 42.75 23.05 -39.21
N ALA A 18 41.93 23.53 -38.27
CA ALA A 18 42.06 23.27 -36.85
C ALA A 18 40.75 22.66 -36.35
N SER A 19 40.80 21.37 -36.04
CA SER A 19 39.74 20.59 -35.44
C SER A 19 39.47 21.07 -34.01
N VAL A 20 38.34 21.75 -33.80
CA VAL A 20 37.81 22.05 -32.47
C VAL A 20 36.81 20.95 -32.10
N GLY A 21 37.16 20.16 -31.08
CA GLY A 21 36.28 19.13 -30.52
C GLY A 21 35.06 19.74 -29.86
N LEU A 22 33.88 19.37 -30.35
CA LEU A 22 32.60 19.58 -29.67
C LEU A 22 32.50 18.56 -28.52
N GLY A 23 32.81 19.02 -27.30
CA GLY A 23 32.54 18.29 -26.07
C GLY A 23 31.03 18.04 -25.93
N HIS A 24 30.61 16.82 -26.26
CA HIS A 24 29.30 16.32 -25.90
C HIS A 24 29.28 16.08 -24.39
N ALA A 25 28.61 16.96 -23.65
CA ALA A 25 28.18 16.66 -22.29
C ALA A 25 27.25 15.45 -22.35
N GLN A 26 27.78 14.28 -21.98
CA GLN A 26 26.97 13.08 -21.80
C GLN A 26 26.07 13.30 -20.59
N HIS A 27 24.79 13.60 -20.87
CA HIS A 27 23.71 13.30 -19.94
C HIS A 27 23.78 11.80 -19.65
N GLN A 28 24.28 11.44 -18.47
CA GLN A 28 24.16 10.08 -17.96
C GLN A 28 22.67 9.82 -17.75
N GLY A 29 22.06 9.10 -18.69
CA GLY A 29 20.75 8.50 -18.48
C GLY A 29 20.83 7.61 -17.25
N ALA A 30 19.84 7.73 -16.37
CA ALA A 30 19.63 6.81 -15.27
C ALA A 30 19.60 5.39 -15.85
N GLY A 31 20.67 4.63 -15.60
CA GLY A 31 20.77 3.27 -16.07
C GLY A 31 19.65 2.43 -15.50
N ALA A 32 19.00 1.65 -16.35
CA ALA A 32 18.21 0.50 -15.95
C ALA A 32 19.13 -0.55 -15.32
N GLY A 33 19.57 -0.28 -14.08
CA GLY A 33 20.22 -1.25 -13.21
C GLY A 33 19.16 -2.17 -12.61
N GLY A 34 19.50 -3.45 -12.42
CA GLY A 34 18.63 -4.39 -11.70
C GLY A 34 18.25 -3.90 -10.29
N PRO A 35 17.33 -4.59 -9.61
CA PRO A 35 16.88 -4.18 -8.28
C PRO A 35 18.07 -4.00 -7.33
N PRO A 36 18.07 -2.95 -6.46
CA PRO A 36 19.10 -2.72 -5.47
C PRO A 36 19.47 -3.99 -4.70
N ASP A 37 20.74 -4.14 -4.32
CA ASP A 37 21.24 -5.37 -3.70
C ASP A 37 20.45 -5.78 -2.45
N TRP A 38 19.99 -4.81 -1.65
CA TRP A 38 19.16 -5.09 -0.48
C TRP A 38 17.79 -5.70 -0.85
N GLN A 39 17.17 -5.33 -1.97
CA GLN A 39 15.89 -5.91 -2.40
C GLN A 39 16.08 -7.37 -2.80
N ARG A 40 17.20 -7.69 -3.48
CA ARG A 40 17.56 -9.06 -3.82
C ARG A 40 17.77 -9.89 -2.56
N THR A 41 18.48 -9.35 -1.57
CA THR A 41 18.68 -9.97 -0.25
C THR A 41 17.36 -10.22 0.47
N VAL A 42 16.46 -9.23 0.52
CA VAL A 42 15.13 -9.40 1.11
C VAL A 42 14.36 -10.51 0.39
N ALA A 43 14.28 -10.46 -0.94
CA ALA A 43 13.54 -11.43 -1.74
C ALA A 43 14.05 -12.87 -1.56
N SER A 44 15.36 -13.07 -1.57
CA SER A 44 15.96 -14.41 -1.45
C SER A 44 15.83 -14.97 -0.03
N THR A 45 16.11 -14.17 1.00
CA THR A 45 16.03 -14.59 2.40
C THR A 45 14.58 -14.81 2.84
N LEU A 46 13.68 -13.88 2.51
CA LEU A 46 12.25 -14.02 2.81
C LEU A 46 11.62 -15.15 1.98
N GLY A 47 12.20 -15.49 0.82
CA GLY A 47 11.73 -16.55 -0.06
C GLY A 47 10.51 -16.16 -0.90
N LYS A 48 10.21 -14.86 -0.99
CA LYS A 48 9.15 -14.30 -1.85
C LYS A 48 9.58 -12.93 -2.37
N PRO A 49 9.54 -12.68 -3.70
CA PRO A 49 9.82 -11.36 -4.23
C PRO A 49 8.68 -10.40 -3.92
N GLY A 50 9.03 -9.15 -3.71
CA GLY A 50 8.13 -8.00 -3.67
C GLY A 50 8.12 -7.19 -4.98
N THR A 51 7.42 -6.07 -4.93
CA THR A 51 7.25 -5.12 -6.04
C THR A 51 7.67 -3.73 -5.58
N GLN A 52 8.27 -2.97 -6.50
CA GLN A 52 8.53 -1.55 -6.27
C GLN A 52 7.20 -0.81 -6.28
N GLN A 53 7.01 0.05 -5.28
CA GLN A 53 5.89 0.97 -5.14
C GLN A 53 6.44 2.40 -5.14
N ASP A 54 5.53 3.36 -5.28
CA ASP A 54 5.85 4.78 -5.20
C ASP A 54 6.53 5.14 -3.86
N GLY A 55 7.33 6.21 -3.88
CA GLY A 55 8.07 6.63 -2.70
C GLY A 55 9.18 5.68 -2.29
N GLY A 56 9.76 4.90 -3.23
CA GLY A 56 10.93 4.05 -2.96
C GLY A 56 10.65 2.79 -2.15
N VAL A 57 9.38 2.44 -1.92
CA VAL A 57 8.98 1.30 -1.09
C VAL A 57 9.06 -0.02 -1.88
N TYR A 58 9.66 -1.05 -1.27
CA TYR A 58 9.61 -2.42 -1.79
C TYR A 58 8.60 -3.22 -0.97
N ARG A 59 7.49 -3.64 -1.59
CA ARG A 59 6.36 -4.28 -0.90
C ARG A 59 6.22 -5.74 -1.31
N VAL A 60 6.26 -6.63 -0.33
CA VAL A 60 6.03 -8.07 -0.47
C VAL A 60 4.60 -8.37 -0.03
N ALA A 61 3.77 -8.83 -0.96
CA ALA A 61 2.41 -9.29 -0.67
C ALA A 61 2.41 -10.77 -0.28
N LEU A 62 1.70 -11.10 0.81
CA LEU A 62 1.68 -12.42 1.45
C LEU A 62 0.22 -12.84 1.73
N PRO A 63 -0.64 -12.96 0.69
CA PRO A 63 -2.04 -13.28 0.90
C PRO A 63 -2.20 -14.68 1.51
N ARG A 64 -3.12 -14.80 2.48
CA ARG A 64 -3.52 -16.08 3.10
C ARG A 64 -4.44 -16.89 2.18
N THR A 65 -3.95 -17.27 1.00
CA THR A 65 -4.71 -18.08 0.03
C THR A 65 -4.92 -19.53 0.50
N ASP A 66 -4.27 -19.92 1.59
CA ASP A 66 -4.51 -21.18 2.32
C ASP A 66 -5.81 -21.15 3.13
N LEU A 67 -6.32 -19.97 3.47
CA LEU A 67 -7.51 -19.81 4.29
C LEU A 67 -8.78 -19.70 3.45
N LYS A 68 -9.86 -20.26 4.00
CA LYS A 68 -11.24 -20.07 3.54
C LYS A 68 -12.03 -19.44 4.69
N VAL A 69 -12.06 -18.10 4.72
CA VAL A 69 -12.73 -17.35 5.79
C VAL A 69 -14.10 -16.92 5.31
N THR A 70 -15.08 -17.00 6.19
CA THR A 70 -16.43 -16.47 5.98
C THR A 70 -16.78 -15.44 7.05
N VAL A 71 -17.55 -14.42 6.69
CA VAL A 71 -18.13 -13.43 7.61
C VAL A 71 -19.59 -13.24 7.23
N ASP A 72 -20.50 -13.44 8.16
CA ASP A 72 -21.95 -13.24 7.95
C ASP A 72 -22.49 -13.93 6.67
N GLY A 73 -21.94 -15.11 6.35
CA GLY A 73 -22.30 -15.90 5.16
C GLY A 73 -21.61 -15.50 3.85
N VAL A 74 -20.71 -14.51 3.86
CA VAL A 74 -19.89 -14.09 2.72
C VAL A 74 -18.51 -14.71 2.81
N GLU A 75 -18.08 -15.45 1.78
CA GLU A 75 -16.67 -15.91 1.67
C GLU A 75 -15.74 -14.73 1.36
N ILE A 76 -14.70 -14.58 2.16
CA ILE A 76 -13.75 -13.47 2.09
C ILE A 76 -12.62 -13.83 1.13
N ARG A 77 -12.52 -13.07 0.03
CA ARG A 77 -11.38 -13.19 -0.88
C ARG A 77 -10.10 -12.71 -0.18
N PRO A 78 -8.94 -13.32 -0.44
CA PRO A 78 -7.69 -12.85 0.17
C PRO A 78 -7.39 -11.38 -0.10
N GLY A 79 -7.70 -10.88 -1.30
CA GLY A 79 -7.55 -9.47 -1.64
C GLY A 79 -8.52 -8.52 -0.95
N LEU A 80 -9.60 -9.02 -0.34
CA LEU A 80 -10.58 -8.20 0.40
C LEU A 80 -10.01 -7.83 1.77
N ALA A 81 -9.54 -8.84 2.52
CA ALA A 81 -9.12 -8.65 3.91
C ALA A 81 -8.13 -9.70 4.45
N LEU A 82 -7.62 -10.65 3.66
CA LEU A 82 -6.67 -11.68 4.15
C LEU A 82 -5.27 -11.49 3.56
N GLY A 83 -4.90 -10.25 3.27
CA GLY A 83 -3.65 -9.89 2.64
C GLY A 83 -2.59 -9.48 3.66
N SER A 84 -1.76 -10.42 4.13
CA SER A 84 -0.55 -10.04 4.87
C SER A 84 0.40 -9.30 3.94
N TRP A 85 1.24 -8.42 4.49
CA TRP A 85 2.26 -7.72 3.72
C TRP A 85 3.44 -7.26 4.57
N LEU A 86 4.57 -7.06 3.90
CA LEU A 86 5.78 -6.44 4.44
C LEU A 86 6.24 -5.37 3.47
N ALA A 87 6.45 -4.15 3.96
CA ALA A 87 6.93 -3.02 3.17
C ALA A 87 8.28 -2.56 3.72
N PHE A 88 9.25 -2.45 2.83
CA PHE A 88 10.62 -2.08 3.14
C PHE A 88 10.97 -0.75 2.49
N HIS A 89 11.61 0.15 3.23
CA HIS A 89 12.01 1.46 2.74
C HIS A 89 13.40 1.84 3.26
N PRO A 90 14.33 2.29 2.40
CA PRO A 90 15.64 2.77 2.84
C PRO A 90 15.52 3.95 3.79
N HIS A 91 16.26 3.92 4.89
CA HIS A 91 16.37 5.02 5.83
C HIS A 91 17.84 5.24 6.23
N GLY A 92 18.50 6.19 5.57
CA GLY A 92 19.94 6.42 5.76
C GLY A 92 20.74 5.19 5.33
N GLN A 93 21.45 4.57 6.29
CA GLN A 93 22.23 3.35 6.07
C GLN A 93 21.47 2.07 6.46
N GLU A 94 20.28 2.20 7.02
CA GLU A 94 19.47 1.07 7.49
C GLU A 94 18.22 0.90 6.64
N LEU A 95 17.59 -0.26 6.74
CA LEU A 95 16.30 -0.54 6.13
C LEU A 95 15.23 -0.46 7.20
N MET A 96 14.17 0.30 6.96
CA MET A 96 12.94 0.25 7.74
C MET A 96 12.04 -0.84 7.17
N VAL A 97 11.37 -1.60 8.03
CA VAL A 97 10.27 -2.50 7.66
C VAL A 97 9.03 -2.20 8.49
N MET A 98 7.89 -2.18 7.83
CA MET A 98 6.57 -2.22 8.46
C MET A 98 5.75 -3.36 7.85
N GLY A 99 4.80 -3.88 8.60
CA GLY A 99 3.97 -4.97 8.11
C GLY A 99 2.65 -5.14 8.83
N ASP A 100 1.83 -5.99 8.23
CA ASP A 100 0.57 -6.48 8.75
C ASP A 100 0.52 -7.98 8.42
N LEU A 101 0.44 -8.81 9.47
CA LEU A 101 0.38 -10.26 9.33
C LEU A 101 -1.00 -10.77 9.74
N VAL A 102 -1.69 -11.41 8.81
CA VAL A 102 -2.93 -12.14 9.04
C VAL A 102 -2.63 -13.51 9.63
N LEU A 103 -3.05 -13.71 10.86
CA LEU A 103 -2.79 -14.91 11.66
C LEU A 103 -4.09 -15.57 12.11
N LEU A 104 -4.08 -16.89 12.19
CA LEU A 104 -5.05 -17.62 13.00
C LEU A 104 -4.66 -17.50 14.47
N GLN A 105 -5.63 -17.61 15.38
CA GLN A 105 -5.38 -17.46 16.82
C GLN A 105 -4.24 -18.37 17.34
N ARG A 106 -4.16 -19.61 16.84
CA ARG A 106 -3.11 -20.56 17.21
C ARG A 106 -1.71 -20.18 16.71
N GLU A 107 -1.62 -19.36 15.67
CA GLU A 107 -0.35 -18.92 15.06
C GLU A 107 0.25 -17.71 15.81
N ILE A 108 -0.54 -16.98 16.60
CA ILE A 108 -0.12 -15.72 17.25
C ILE A 108 1.10 -15.90 18.16
N ALA A 109 0.99 -16.77 19.18
CA ALA A 109 2.05 -16.94 20.16
C ALA A 109 3.40 -17.40 19.57
N PRO A 110 3.47 -18.41 18.67
CA PRO A 110 4.74 -18.79 18.06
C PRO A 110 5.30 -17.70 17.12
N VAL A 111 4.45 -17.00 16.35
CA VAL A 111 4.89 -15.88 15.51
C VAL A 111 5.49 -14.74 16.34
N MET A 112 4.79 -14.28 17.38
CA MET A 112 5.28 -13.20 18.26
C MET A 112 6.62 -13.54 18.91
N ARG A 113 6.81 -14.81 19.28
CA ARG A 113 8.09 -15.30 19.83
C ARG A 113 9.22 -15.11 18.81
N ARG A 114 9.04 -15.56 17.56
CA ARG A 114 10.06 -15.43 16.50
C ARG A 114 10.38 -13.97 16.17
N LEU A 115 9.36 -13.12 16.12
CA LEU A 115 9.54 -11.69 15.90
C LEU A 115 10.39 -11.07 17.02
N THR A 116 10.05 -11.37 18.28
CA THR A 116 10.77 -10.86 19.45
C THR A 116 12.22 -11.37 19.49
N GLU A 117 12.45 -12.67 19.26
CA GLU A 117 13.79 -13.28 19.16
C GLU A 117 14.63 -12.62 18.05
N GLY A 118 14.00 -12.21 16.95
CA GLY A 118 14.61 -11.54 15.82
C GLY A 118 14.75 -10.02 15.95
N GLY A 119 14.26 -9.42 17.04
CA GLY A 119 14.28 -7.97 17.25
C GLY A 119 13.29 -7.18 16.37
N ILE A 120 12.23 -7.83 15.89
CA ILE A 120 11.10 -7.16 15.21
C ILE A 120 10.07 -6.78 16.28
N GLU A 121 9.71 -5.50 16.32
CA GLU A 121 8.70 -4.97 17.24
C GLU A 121 7.31 -5.41 16.78
N VAL A 122 6.50 -5.88 17.74
CA VAL A 122 5.05 -5.99 17.54
C VAL A 122 4.43 -4.68 17.99
N THR A 123 3.81 -3.96 17.06
CA THR A 123 3.24 -2.64 17.31
C THR A 123 1.73 -2.69 17.59
N ALA A 124 1.03 -3.73 17.12
CA ALA A 124 -0.36 -4.00 17.46
C ALA A 124 -0.78 -5.46 17.20
N LEU A 125 -1.82 -5.90 17.90
CA LEU A 125 -2.56 -7.14 17.65
C LEU A 125 -4.05 -6.87 17.82
N HIS A 126 -4.85 -7.06 16.77
CA HIS A 126 -6.29 -6.73 16.77
C HIS A 126 -7.03 -7.50 15.67
N ASN A 127 -8.35 -7.27 15.59
CA ASN A 127 -9.18 -7.78 14.50
C ASN A 127 -9.37 -6.72 13.41
N HIS A 128 -9.56 -7.16 12.16
CA HIS A 128 -10.18 -6.33 11.11
C HIS A 128 -11.67 -6.68 10.96
N LEU A 129 -11.99 -7.98 11.02
CA LEU A 129 -13.33 -8.51 10.79
C LEU A 129 -13.89 -9.07 12.09
N LEU A 130 -15.13 -8.69 12.43
CA LEU A 130 -15.88 -9.36 13.48
C LEU A 130 -16.53 -10.62 12.90
N ARG A 131 -16.69 -11.67 13.73
CA ARG A 131 -17.40 -12.91 13.36
C ARG A 131 -16.79 -13.68 12.18
N ALA A 132 -15.50 -13.47 11.91
CA ALA A 132 -14.77 -14.24 10.93
C ALA A 132 -14.62 -15.71 11.36
N GLU A 133 -14.92 -16.62 10.43
CA GLU A 133 -14.78 -18.06 10.63
C GLU A 133 -13.96 -18.71 9.50
N PRO A 134 -12.77 -19.28 9.78
CA PRO A 134 -12.10 -19.29 11.09
C PRO A 134 -11.69 -17.87 11.51
N THR A 135 -11.60 -17.63 12.83
CA THR A 135 -11.19 -16.33 13.37
C THR A 135 -9.76 -15.97 12.95
N THR A 136 -9.63 -14.81 12.32
CA THR A 136 -8.35 -14.18 11.97
C THR A 136 -8.05 -13.00 12.89
N MET A 137 -6.77 -12.81 13.17
CA MET A 137 -6.21 -11.68 13.91
C MET A 137 -5.08 -11.08 13.07
N TYR A 138 -4.78 -9.81 13.29
CA TYR A 138 -3.88 -9.01 12.49
C TYR A 138 -2.81 -8.44 13.40
N LEU A 139 -1.56 -8.69 13.04
CA LEU A 139 -0.39 -8.38 13.84
C LEU A 139 0.45 -7.37 13.07
N HIS A 140 0.49 -6.13 13.56
CA HIS A 140 1.37 -5.11 13.00
C HIS A 140 2.77 -5.25 13.55
N VAL A 141 3.74 -5.09 12.64
CA VAL A 141 5.16 -5.24 12.94
C VAL A 141 5.95 -4.04 12.44
N ALA A 142 7.00 -3.69 13.17
CA ALA A 142 7.96 -2.68 12.78
C ALA A 142 9.40 -3.15 13.07
N GLY A 143 10.35 -2.67 12.28
CA GLY A 143 11.75 -2.95 12.51
C GLY A 143 12.67 -2.04 11.72
N GLN A 144 13.91 -1.93 12.16
CA GLN A 144 14.95 -1.16 11.49
C GLN A 144 16.29 -1.89 11.60
N GLY A 145 17.08 -1.88 10.53
CA GLY A 145 18.44 -2.39 10.54
C GLY A 145 18.88 -3.05 9.24
N ASP A 146 19.76 -4.04 9.36
CA ASP A 146 20.33 -4.77 8.22
C ASP A 146 19.26 -5.57 7.45
N PRO A 147 19.20 -5.46 6.11
CA PRO A 147 18.21 -6.16 5.29
C PRO A 147 18.16 -7.69 5.49
N ALA A 148 19.32 -8.35 5.64
CA ALA A 148 19.37 -9.80 5.79
C ALA A 148 18.85 -10.23 7.17
N ARG A 149 19.20 -9.49 8.22
CA ARG A 149 18.68 -9.73 9.58
C ARG A 149 17.17 -9.57 9.65
N LEU A 150 16.64 -8.47 9.11
CA LEU A 150 15.19 -8.23 9.07
C LEU A 150 14.47 -9.34 8.31
N ALA A 151 14.92 -9.65 7.09
CA ALA A 151 14.31 -10.70 6.28
C ALA A 151 14.39 -12.09 6.93
N THR A 152 15.46 -12.40 7.65
CA THR A 152 15.62 -13.68 8.37
C THR A 152 14.62 -13.79 9.51
N ALA A 153 14.49 -12.76 10.34
CA ALA A 153 13.52 -12.72 11.44
C ALA A 153 12.08 -12.87 10.94
N LEU A 154 11.73 -12.12 9.90
CA LEU A 154 10.40 -12.17 9.27
C LEU A 154 10.13 -13.52 8.62
N ARG A 155 11.13 -14.15 7.99
CA ARG A 155 11.00 -15.51 7.46
C ARG A 155 10.74 -16.53 8.56
N ALA A 156 11.49 -16.47 9.66
CA ALA A 156 11.30 -17.37 10.79
C ALA A 156 9.89 -17.25 11.39
N ALA A 157 9.38 -16.02 11.50
CA ALA A 157 8.00 -15.78 11.93
C ALA A 157 6.97 -16.37 10.95
N LEU A 158 7.13 -16.14 9.64
CA LEU A 158 6.21 -16.67 8.63
C LEU A 158 6.20 -18.20 8.57
N GLN A 159 7.30 -18.87 8.94
CA GLN A 159 7.39 -20.35 9.02
C GLN A 159 6.54 -20.94 10.15
N GLU A 160 6.10 -20.14 11.12
CA GLU A 160 5.14 -20.55 12.16
C GLU A 160 3.67 -20.44 11.67
N THR A 161 3.46 -20.15 10.38
CA THR A 161 2.15 -20.03 9.74
C THR A 161 2.05 -20.90 8.50
N ALA A 162 0.84 -21.09 7.99
CA ALA A 162 0.61 -21.71 6.68
C ALA A 162 0.64 -20.72 5.50
N THR A 163 1.07 -19.46 5.71
CA THR A 163 1.09 -18.41 4.68
C THR A 163 1.88 -18.84 3.43
N PRO A 164 1.28 -18.88 2.25
CA PRO A 164 1.97 -19.32 1.03
C PRO A 164 3.08 -18.36 0.58
N LEU A 165 4.33 -18.81 0.70
CA LEU A 165 5.50 -18.07 0.20
C LEU A 165 5.75 -18.33 -1.29
N GLN A 166 5.34 -19.49 -1.79
CA GLN A 166 5.47 -19.90 -3.19
C GLN A 166 4.14 -19.75 -3.92
N GLY A 167 4.20 -19.59 -5.25
CA GLY A 167 3.05 -19.30 -6.10
C GLY A 167 3.06 -17.87 -6.61
N ALA A 168 2.64 -17.69 -7.87
CA ALA A 168 2.61 -16.38 -8.52
C ALA A 168 1.72 -15.42 -7.71
N ALA A 169 2.14 -14.15 -7.61
CA ALA A 169 1.20 -13.09 -7.28
C ALA A 169 0.02 -13.21 -8.24
N ALA A 170 -1.21 -13.04 -7.74
CA ALA A 170 -2.40 -13.10 -8.58
C ALA A 170 -2.15 -12.24 -9.83
N SER A 171 -2.32 -12.84 -11.01
CA SER A 171 -2.13 -12.13 -12.27
C SER A 171 -2.96 -10.85 -12.24
N ALA A 172 -2.46 -9.78 -12.87
CA ALA A 172 -3.29 -8.63 -13.23
C ALA A 172 -4.44 -9.17 -14.11
N GLY A 173 -5.54 -9.53 -13.46
CA GLY A 173 -6.74 -10.03 -14.10
C GLY A 173 -7.55 -8.88 -14.65
N ASP A 174 -8.51 -9.23 -15.50
CA ASP A 174 -9.51 -8.34 -16.08
C ASP A 174 -9.99 -7.27 -15.07
N ASP A 175 -10.05 -6.02 -15.52
CA ASP A 175 -10.52 -4.89 -14.69
C ASP A 175 -11.99 -5.09 -14.26
N ARG A 176 -12.70 -6.05 -14.88
CA ARG A 176 -14.08 -6.38 -14.60
C ARG A 176 -14.19 -7.40 -13.46
N ILE A 177 -14.99 -7.04 -12.46
CA ILE A 177 -15.38 -7.93 -11.35
C ILE A 177 -16.81 -8.38 -11.58
N GLU A 178 -17.02 -9.67 -11.74
CA GLU A 178 -18.36 -10.24 -11.91
C GLU A 178 -19.25 -9.89 -10.72
N GLY A 179 -20.47 -9.42 -11.00
CA GLY A 179 -21.44 -9.05 -9.97
C GLY A 179 -21.16 -7.73 -9.26
N LEU A 180 -20.23 -6.90 -9.73
CA LEU A 180 -19.90 -5.61 -9.13
C LEU A 180 -19.71 -4.52 -10.20
N ASP A 181 -20.50 -3.43 -10.12
CA ASP A 181 -20.32 -2.24 -10.97
C ASP A 181 -19.30 -1.28 -10.33
N THR A 182 -18.03 -1.50 -10.66
CA THR A 182 -16.90 -0.71 -10.14
C THR A 182 -16.95 0.75 -10.56
N ALA A 183 -17.52 1.07 -11.74
CA ALA A 183 -17.66 2.45 -12.20
C ALA A 183 -18.72 3.20 -11.39
N THR A 184 -19.82 2.55 -11.01
CA THR A 184 -20.80 3.12 -10.09
C THR A 184 -20.22 3.33 -8.70
N ILE A 185 -19.43 2.38 -8.19
CA ILE A 185 -18.71 2.54 -6.91
C ILE A 185 -17.77 3.74 -6.97
N ALA A 186 -16.92 3.86 -8.00
CA ALA A 186 -16.00 4.98 -8.19
C ALA A 186 -16.70 6.34 -8.15
N ARG A 187 -17.80 6.48 -8.92
CA ARG A 187 -18.58 7.73 -8.98
C ARG A 187 -19.22 8.07 -7.63
N ALA A 188 -19.82 7.09 -6.97
CA ALA A 188 -20.47 7.28 -5.68
C ALA A 188 -19.46 7.61 -4.57
N LEU A 189 -18.31 6.93 -4.56
CA LEU A 189 -17.22 7.15 -3.62
C LEU A 189 -16.48 8.47 -3.88
N GLY A 190 -16.44 8.92 -5.15
CA GLY A 190 -15.64 10.06 -5.58
C GLY A 190 -14.14 9.77 -5.60
N ARG A 191 -13.76 8.50 -5.76
CA ARG A 191 -12.38 8.02 -5.84
C ARG A 191 -12.32 6.83 -6.80
N GLU A 192 -11.29 6.82 -7.64
CA GLU A 192 -10.97 5.68 -8.48
C GLU A 192 -10.21 4.61 -7.68
N GLY A 193 -10.38 3.37 -8.09
CA GLY A 193 -9.72 2.20 -7.56
C GLY A 193 -9.28 1.26 -8.66
N ARG A 194 -8.70 0.13 -8.26
CA ARG A 194 -8.19 -0.90 -9.15
C ARG A 194 -8.85 -2.23 -8.84
N ALA A 195 -9.26 -2.96 -9.87
CA ALA A 195 -9.68 -4.34 -9.73
C ALA A 195 -8.47 -5.28 -9.70
N SER A 196 -8.48 -6.22 -8.76
CA SER A 196 -7.48 -7.30 -8.68
C SER A 196 -8.04 -8.47 -7.89
N GLY A 197 -7.89 -9.70 -8.40
CA GLY A 197 -8.32 -10.90 -7.69
C GLY A 197 -9.82 -10.96 -7.34
N GLY A 198 -10.67 -10.29 -8.12
CA GLY A 198 -12.12 -10.18 -7.86
C GLY A 198 -12.49 -9.18 -6.75
N VAL A 199 -11.58 -8.26 -6.42
CA VAL A 199 -11.76 -7.21 -5.42
C VAL A 199 -11.47 -5.85 -6.04
N TYR A 200 -12.34 -4.87 -5.81
CA TYR A 200 -12.12 -3.48 -6.19
C TYR A 200 -11.49 -2.74 -5.03
N GLN A 201 -10.26 -2.27 -5.21
CA GLN A 201 -9.43 -1.72 -4.15
C GLN A 201 -9.22 -0.22 -4.39
N VAL A 202 -9.55 0.59 -3.40
CA VAL A 202 -9.38 2.05 -3.42
C VAL A 202 -8.40 2.41 -2.31
N ASN A 203 -7.34 3.12 -2.66
CA ASN A 203 -6.37 3.65 -1.71
C ASN A 203 -6.46 5.17 -1.71
N VAL A 204 -6.72 5.76 -0.54
CA VAL A 204 -6.84 7.20 -0.37
C VAL A 204 -5.71 7.69 0.54
N PRO A 205 -4.63 8.27 -0.02
CA PRO A 205 -3.54 8.81 0.79
C PRO A 205 -4.03 9.90 1.74
N ARG A 206 -3.37 10.03 2.90
CA ARG A 206 -3.48 11.22 3.74
C ARG A 206 -2.76 12.40 3.10
N ALA A 207 -3.19 13.62 3.43
CA ALA A 207 -2.53 14.84 2.94
C ALA A 207 -1.33 15.25 3.81
N GLU A 208 -1.31 14.83 5.08
CA GLU A 208 -0.21 15.09 5.99
C GLU A 208 1.03 14.27 5.65
N ARG A 209 2.20 14.83 5.97
CA ARG A 209 3.42 14.04 6.12
C ARG A 209 3.32 13.25 7.42
N ILE A 210 3.58 11.95 7.33
CA ILE A 210 3.57 11.03 8.46
C ILE A 210 5.01 10.63 8.75
N THR A 211 5.37 10.61 10.02
CA THR A 211 6.67 10.13 10.49
C THR A 211 6.50 9.09 11.59
N GLU A 212 7.48 8.20 11.77
CA GLU A 212 7.61 7.29 12.91
C GLU A 212 9.01 7.52 13.50
N ARG A 213 9.09 7.92 14.78
CA ARG A 213 10.36 8.34 15.42
C ARG A 213 11.10 9.42 14.62
N GLY A 214 10.37 10.35 14.02
CA GLY A 214 10.90 11.43 13.17
C GLY A 214 11.35 11.00 11.76
N MET A 215 11.25 9.72 11.42
CA MET A 215 11.54 9.19 10.09
C MET A 215 10.29 9.24 9.24
N GLU A 216 10.37 9.78 8.03
CA GLU A 216 9.23 9.81 7.11
C GLU A 216 8.76 8.40 6.74
N VAL A 217 7.44 8.20 6.80
CA VAL A 217 6.76 6.96 6.41
C VAL A 217 6.02 7.22 5.09
N PRO A 218 6.53 6.75 3.95
CA PRO A 218 5.85 6.90 2.66
C PRO A 218 4.47 6.25 2.66
N THR A 219 3.55 6.74 1.83
CA THR A 219 2.17 6.21 1.75
C THR A 219 2.13 4.70 1.55
N ALA A 220 2.98 4.14 0.69
CA ALA A 220 2.99 2.70 0.38
C ALA A 220 3.43 1.79 1.55
N MET A 221 3.87 2.35 2.67
CA MET A 221 4.15 1.65 3.93
C MET A 221 2.88 1.36 4.76
N GLY A 222 1.69 1.44 4.17
CA GLY A 222 0.42 1.14 4.84
C GLY A 222 -0.28 2.36 5.45
N MET A 223 0.01 3.56 4.95
CA MET A 223 -0.59 4.80 5.42
C MET A 223 -1.83 5.34 4.65
N PRO A 224 -2.30 4.79 3.51
CA PRO A 224 -3.56 5.27 2.94
C PRO A 224 -4.74 4.72 3.75
N THR A 225 -5.87 5.42 3.69
CA THR A 225 -7.17 4.79 3.97
C THR A 225 -7.45 3.78 2.86
N VAL A 226 -7.69 2.52 3.22
CA VAL A 226 -7.98 1.44 2.27
C VAL A 226 -9.47 1.13 2.30
N ILE A 227 -10.07 1.00 1.12
CA ILE A 227 -11.47 0.59 0.96
C ILE A 227 -11.53 -0.49 -0.11
N ASN A 228 -11.99 -1.67 0.27
CA ASN A 228 -12.11 -2.80 -0.64
C ASN A 228 -13.58 -3.20 -0.81
N PHE A 229 -13.94 -3.61 -2.03
CA PHE A 229 -15.25 -4.19 -2.34
C PHE A 229 -15.10 -5.54 -3.04
N GLN A 230 -15.98 -6.48 -2.72
CA GLN A 230 -16.23 -7.67 -3.55
C GLN A 230 -17.73 -7.91 -3.70
N ALA A 231 -18.13 -8.68 -4.71
CA ALA A 231 -19.50 -9.17 -4.79
C ALA A 231 -19.83 -10.09 -3.59
N ALA A 232 -21.03 -9.94 -3.04
CA ALA A 232 -21.58 -10.73 -1.93
C ALA A 232 -22.79 -11.60 -2.34
N GLY A 233 -23.07 -11.67 -3.64
CA GLY A 233 -24.23 -12.38 -4.19
C GLY A 233 -25.56 -11.62 -4.03
N GLY A 234 -26.56 -12.01 -4.82
CA GLY A 234 -27.89 -11.39 -4.80
C GLY A 234 -27.88 -9.89 -5.16
N GLY A 235 -26.92 -9.45 -5.97
CA GLY A 235 -26.74 -8.04 -6.35
C GLY A 235 -26.12 -7.15 -5.28
N ARG A 236 -25.68 -7.71 -4.14
CA ARG A 236 -25.03 -6.96 -3.05
C ARG A 236 -23.51 -7.01 -3.15
N ALA A 237 -22.87 -6.07 -2.47
CA ALA A 237 -21.43 -6.04 -2.25
C ALA A 237 -21.11 -6.21 -0.76
N ALA A 238 -19.93 -6.74 -0.48
CA ALA A 238 -19.29 -6.68 0.83
C ALA A 238 -18.14 -5.66 0.75
N THR A 239 -18.01 -4.83 1.78
CA THR A 239 -16.93 -3.84 1.91
C THR A 239 -16.26 -3.87 3.26
N THR A 240 -14.95 -3.64 3.26
CA THR A 240 -14.11 -3.52 4.45
C THR A 240 -12.83 -2.78 4.10
N GLY A 241 -12.06 -2.45 5.12
CA GLY A 241 -10.83 -1.69 5.01
C GLY A 241 -10.52 -1.01 6.33
N ASP A 242 -9.80 0.09 6.25
CA ASP A 242 -9.40 0.89 7.40
C ASP A 242 -9.24 2.36 7.04
N PHE A 243 -9.76 3.21 7.91
CA PHE A 243 -9.47 4.64 7.88
C PHE A 243 -8.25 4.96 8.71
N VAL A 244 -7.35 5.77 8.17
CA VAL A 244 -6.21 6.35 8.90
C VAL A 244 -6.61 7.75 9.36
N LEU A 245 -6.68 7.98 10.66
CA LEU A 245 -7.36 9.12 11.28
C LEU A 245 -6.46 9.85 12.27
N THR A 246 -6.53 11.17 12.30
CA THR A 246 -6.08 11.95 13.46
C THR A 246 -7.12 11.88 14.58
N ALA A 247 -6.74 12.23 15.81
CA ALA A 247 -7.63 12.20 16.97
C ALA A 247 -8.97 12.93 16.75
N ASN A 248 -8.94 14.08 16.06
CA ASN A 248 -10.13 14.90 15.80
C ASN A 248 -11.06 14.31 14.73
N GLU A 249 -10.58 13.38 13.92
CA GLU A 249 -11.35 12.77 12.83
C GLU A 249 -12.05 11.47 13.26
N VAL A 250 -11.59 10.82 14.35
CA VAL A 250 -12.12 9.54 14.86
C VAL A 250 -13.64 9.57 15.04
N VAL A 251 -14.15 10.46 15.89
CA VAL A 251 -15.58 10.49 16.21
C VAL A 251 -16.45 10.91 15.01
N PRO A 252 -16.09 11.95 14.22
CA PRO A 252 -16.81 12.28 12.99
C PRO A 252 -16.91 11.13 11.99
N VAL A 253 -15.82 10.39 11.77
CA VAL A 253 -15.80 9.25 10.84
C VAL A 253 -16.65 8.09 11.37
N GLN A 254 -16.49 7.73 12.65
CA GLN A 254 -17.31 6.71 13.30
C GLN A 254 -18.80 6.99 13.15
N ARG A 255 -19.23 8.23 13.41
CA ARG A 255 -20.63 8.64 13.26
C ARG A 255 -21.12 8.49 11.83
N ALA A 256 -20.33 8.96 10.86
CA ALA A 256 -20.69 8.83 9.44
C ALA A 256 -20.88 7.37 9.02
N LEU A 257 -19.98 6.47 9.45
CA LEU A 257 -20.11 5.03 9.16
C LEU A 257 -21.39 4.44 9.78
N VAL A 258 -21.64 4.69 11.07
CA VAL A 258 -22.81 4.17 11.79
C VAL A 258 -24.13 4.70 11.20
N GLU A 259 -24.21 5.99 10.88
CA GLU A 259 -25.38 6.62 10.26
C GLU A 259 -25.73 6.01 8.89
N HIS A 260 -24.73 5.47 8.18
CA HIS A 260 -24.91 4.81 6.89
C HIS A 260 -25.02 3.27 7.01
N GLY A 261 -25.10 2.73 8.22
CA GLY A 261 -25.25 1.29 8.47
C GLY A 261 -23.98 0.49 8.19
N ILE A 262 -22.80 1.12 8.27
CA ILE A 262 -21.51 0.45 8.14
C ILE A 262 -20.97 0.22 9.56
N GLU A 263 -20.70 -1.04 9.90
CA GLU A 263 -20.25 -1.45 11.23
C GLU A 263 -18.78 -1.07 11.42
N VAL A 264 -18.46 -0.38 12.53
CA VAL A 264 -17.06 -0.20 12.97
C VAL A 264 -16.64 -1.44 13.72
N THR A 265 -15.58 -2.11 13.25
CA THR A 265 -15.14 -3.41 13.78
C THR A 265 -13.96 -3.29 14.74
N ALA A 266 -13.14 -2.25 14.62
CA ALA A 266 -12.04 -1.95 15.53
C ALA A 266 -11.62 -0.47 15.44
N LEU A 267 -11.07 0.06 16.54
CA LEU A 267 -10.38 1.35 16.61
C LEU A 267 -9.11 1.17 17.45
N HIS A 268 -7.95 1.47 16.86
CA HIS A 268 -6.64 1.16 17.46
C HIS A 268 -5.50 1.93 16.77
N ASN A 269 -4.25 1.54 16.95
CA ASN A 269 -3.05 2.17 16.34
C ASN A 269 -2.18 1.10 15.68
N HIS A 270 -1.55 1.40 14.53
CA HIS A 270 -0.60 0.47 13.87
C HIS A 270 0.86 0.71 14.26
N MET A 271 1.14 1.86 14.86
CA MET A 271 2.49 2.36 15.16
C MET A 271 2.55 2.84 16.62
N LEU A 272 3.76 3.06 17.12
CA LEU A 272 3.99 3.42 18.53
C LEU A 272 4.38 4.88 18.72
N HIS A 273 5.11 5.48 17.77
CA HIS A 273 5.68 6.82 17.90
C HIS A 273 5.46 7.66 16.65
N GLU A 274 4.30 7.49 16.04
CA GLU A 274 3.94 8.21 14.83
C GLU A 274 3.58 9.67 15.11
N GLU A 275 3.98 10.55 14.19
CA GLU A 275 3.59 11.97 14.17
C GLU A 275 3.01 12.36 12.80
N PRO A 276 1.81 12.97 12.75
CA PRO A 276 0.90 13.22 13.88
C PRO A 276 0.40 11.91 14.51
N ARG A 277 -0.17 11.94 15.73
CA ARG A 277 -0.78 10.75 16.34
C ARG A 277 -1.91 10.23 15.45
N LEU A 278 -1.84 8.96 15.07
CA LEU A 278 -2.82 8.32 14.18
C LEU A 278 -3.60 7.21 14.89
N PHE A 279 -4.83 7.03 14.43
CA PHE A 279 -5.75 5.97 14.80
C PHE A 279 -6.24 5.28 13.54
N PHE A 280 -6.44 3.98 13.64
CA PHE A 280 -6.89 3.13 12.54
C PHE A 280 -8.26 2.58 12.89
N MET A 281 -9.23 2.78 12.00
CA MET A 281 -10.61 2.37 12.21
C MET A 281 -11.04 1.38 11.13
N HIS A 282 -11.21 0.12 11.52
CA HIS A 282 -11.71 -0.91 10.63
C HIS A 282 -13.23 -0.88 10.56
N PHE A 283 -13.75 -1.31 9.42
CA PHE A 283 -15.17 -1.38 9.18
C PHE A 283 -15.59 -2.61 8.38
N TRP A 284 -16.88 -2.95 8.46
CA TRP A 284 -17.51 -4.03 7.69
C TRP A 284 -18.91 -3.60 7.25
N GLY A 285 -19.31 -3.98 6.04
CA GLY A 285 -20.66 -3.74 5.54
C GLY A 285 -21.04 -4.67 4.40
N VAL A 286 -22.30 -5.10 4.35
CA VAL A 286 -22.88 -5.88 3.24
C VAL A 286 -24.22 -5.26 2.85
N ASP A 287 -24.30 -4.67 1.66
CA ASP A 287 -25.50 -3.99 1.17
C ASP A 287 -25.36 -3.74 -0.35
N ASP A 288 -26.25 -2.93 -0.92
CA ASP A 288 -26.08 -2.30 -2.23
C ASP A 288 -24.73 -1.56 -2.31
N ALA A 289 -24.01 -1.79 -3.42
CA ALA A 289 -22.65 -1.27 -3.60
C ALA A 289 -22.59 0.26 -3.63
N GLU A 290 -23.59 0.90 -4.26
CA GLU A 290 -23.65 2.35 -4.38
C GLU A 290 -24.00 3.01 -3.04
N LYS A 291 -24.91 2.40 -2.27
CA LYS A 291 -25.23 2.82 -0.90
C LYS A 291 -24.00 2.76 0.02
N LEU A 292 -23.26 1.64 -0.01
CA LEU A 292 -22.01 1.49 0.76
C LEU A 292 -20.99 2.56 0.34
N ALA A 293 -20.78 2.75 -0.97
CA ALA A 293 -19.85 3.76 -1.50
C ALA A 293 -20.21 5.19 -1.07
N ARG A 294 -21.50 5.55 -1.03
CA ARG A 294 -21.96 6.85 -0.50
C ARG A 294 -21.65 7.02 0.98
N GLY A 295 -21.88 6.00 1.80
CA GLY A 295 -21.55 6.05 3.24
C GLY A 295 -20.05 6.20 3.49
N LEU A 296 -19.23 5.47 2.73
CA LEU A 296 -17.78 5.56 2.80
C LEU A 296 -17.26 6.92 2.32
N ARG A 297 -17.88 7.51 1.30
CA ARG A 297 -17.61 8.90 0.90
C ARG A 297 -17.92 9.88 2.03
N ALA A 298 -19.08 9.77 2.66
CA ALA A 298 -19.47 10.65 3.76
C ALA A 298 -18.47 10.58 4.93
N ALA A 299 -17.87 9.41 5.17
CA ALA A 299 -16.78 9.23 6.12
C ALA A 299 -15.45 9.85 5.62
N LEU A 300 -15.05 9.61 4.37
CA LEU A 300 -13.84 10.22 3.77
C LEU A 300 -13.89 11.76 3.74
N GLU A 301 -15.07 12.35 3.58
CA GLU A 301 -15.23 13.81 3.63
C GLU A 301 -15.02 14.39 5.05
N ARG A 302 -14.83 13.53 6.07
CA ARG A 302 -14.43 13.91 7.43
C ARG A 302 -12.93 13.78 7.69
N THR A 303 -12.15 13.41 6.68
CA THR A 303 -10.69 13.25 6.80
C THR A 303 -9.94 14.26 5.95
N ASN A 304 -8.72 14.61 6.37
CA ASN A 304 -7.77 15.36 5.55
C ASN A 304 -7.02 14.41 4.59
N SER A 305 -7.79 13.83 3.67
CA SER A 305 -7.25 12.98 2.60
C SER A 305 -6.67 13.82 1.46
N ALA A 306 -5.64 13.29 0.81
CA ALA A 306 -5.13 13.86 -0.43
C ALA A 306 -6.27 14.00 -1.46
N GLN A 307 -6.23 15.11 -2.21
CA GLN A 307 -7.21 15.35 -3.27
C GLN A 307 -7.05 14.30 -4.36
N ALA A 308 -8.18 13.89 -4.96
CA ALA A 308 -8.12 13.06 -6.15
C ALA A 308 -7.34 13.80 -7.24
N SER A 309 -6.40 13.11 -7.88
CA SER A 309 -5.76 13.60 -9.10
C SER A 309 -6.85 13.91 -10.12
N ARG A 310 -6.90 15.16 -10.60
CA ARG A 310 -7.86 15.60 -11.62
C ARG A 310 -7.52 15.02 -12.98
#